data_AF-A0A819PKF3-F1
#
_entry.id   AF-A0A819PKF3-F1
#
_cell.length_a   1.000
_cell.length_b   1.000
_cell.length_c   1.000
_cell.angle_alpha   90.00
_cell.angle_beta   90.00
_cell.angle_gamma   90.00
#
_symmetry.space_group_name_H-M   'P 1'
#
loop_
_entity.id
_entity.type
_entity.pdbx_description
1 polymer ?
#
loop_
_entity_poly.entity_id
_entity_poly.type
_entity_poly.pdbx_seq_one_letter_code
_entity_poly.pdbx_strand_id
1 'polypeptide(L)'
;QYKFSNCGSNPSNHHIQLKGLQITPHPIKIPGFASFKLDVDVSEDIVHPLQTTFDLKGKALGITLPIKCENGVGSCTYPDWCVAC
;
A
#
# COMPACT_ATOMS: atom_id res chain seq x y z
N GLN A 1 -2.11 -13.93 -10.00
CA GLN A 1 -2.57 -12.54 -10.18
C GLN A 1 -3.03 -12.03 -8.83
N TYR A 2 -2.54 -10.87 -8.38
CA TYR A 2 -2.92 -10.30 -7.08
C TYR A 2 -4.31 -9.65 -7.18
N LYS A 3 -5.10 -9.74 -6.11
CA LYS A 3 -6.40 -9.07 -6.01
C LYS A 3 -6.22 -7.79 -5.19
N PHE A 4 -6.84 -6.71 -5.66
CA PHE A 4 -6.90 -5.44 -4.95
C PHE A 4 -8.31 -4.86 -5.06
N SER A 5 -8.62 -3.94 -4.15
CA SER A 5 -9.86 -3.17 -4.14
C SER A 5 -9.62 -1.87 -3.40
N ASN A 6 -10.27 -0.77 -3.80
CA ASN A 6 -10.26 0.46 -3.04
C ASN A 6 -11.01 0.26 -1.72
N CYS A 7 -10.37 0.63 -0.60
CA CYS A 7 -10.94 0.54 0.74
C CYS A 7 -11.72 1.82 1.06
N GLY A 8 -12.82 1.71 1.82
CA GLY A 8 -13.64 2.85 2.25
C GLY A 8 -15.12 2.65 1.92
N SER A 9 -16.00 3.11 2.80
CA SER A 9 -17.45 2.88 2.69
C SER A 9 -18.18 3.87 1.78
N ASN A 10 -17.59 5.04 1.52
CA ASN A 10 -18.20 6.09 0.71
C ASN A 10 -17.29 6.42 -0.50
N PRO A 11 -17.64 5.96 -1.71
CA PRO A 11 -16.90 6.24 -2.93
C PRO A 11 -16.70 7.72 -3.22
N SER A 12 -17.61 8.59 -2.77
CA SER A 12 -17.53 10.03 -2.97
C SER A 12 -16.40 10.70 -2.20
N ASN A 13 -15.83 10.02 -1.20
CA ASN A 13 -14.69 10.51 -0.42
C ASN A 13 -13.35 9.95 -0.95
N HIS A 14 -13.37 9.19 -2.05
CA HIS A 14 -12.17 8.61 -2.64
C HIS A 14 -11.55 9.58 -3.64
N HIS A 15 -10.79 10.55 -3.12
CA HIS A 15 -10.00 11.48 -3.94
C HIS A 15 -8.79 10.81 -4.59
N ILE A 16 -8.39 9.64 -4.09
CA ILE A 16 -7.35 8.77 -4.64
C ILE A 16 -7.95 7.39 -4.90
N GLN A 17 -7.86 6.91 -6.14
CA GLN A 17 -8.40 5.61 -6.54
C GLN A 17 -7.35 4.76 -7.24
N LEU A 18 -7.10 3.56 -6.72
CA LEU A 18 -6.29 2.55 -7.37
C LEU A 18 -7.11 1.89 -8.50
N LYS A 19 -6.63 2.03 -9.73
CA LYS A 19 -7.20 1.42 -10.94
C LYS A 19 -6.49 0.13 -11.35
N GLY A 20 -5.22 -0.01 -10.99
CA GLY A 20 -4.39 -1.16 -11.35
C GLY A 20 -3.30 -1.42 -10.34
N LEU A 21 -3.07 -2.70 -10.03
CA LEU A 21 -1.94 -3.17 -9.23
C LEU A 21 -1.34 -4.40 -9.90
N GLN A 22 -0.04 -4.33 -10.21
CA GLN A 22 0.73 -5.46 -10.69
C GLN A 22 1.99 -5.62 -9.85
N ILE A 23 2.24 -6.84 -9.40
CA ILE A 23 3.41 -7.19 -8.59
C ILE A 23 4.12 -8.37 -9.24
N THR A 24 5.42 -8.24 -9.44
CA THR A 24 6.26 -9.22 -10.16
C THR A 24 7.55 -9.49 -9.38
N PRO A 25 8.02 -10.73 -9.22
CA PRO A 25 7.39 -11.97 -9.67
C PRO A 25 6.25 -12.42 -8.74
N HIS A 26 5.39 -13.29 -9.26
CA HIS A 26 4.34 -13.94 -8.49
C HIS A 26 4.58 -15.47 -8.45
N PRO A 27 4.77 -16.09 -7.28
CA PRO A 27 4.88 -15.48 -5.95
C PRO A 27 6.20 -14.72 -5.75
N ILE A 28 6.18 -13.72 -4.86
CA ILE A 28 7.40 -13.01 -4.45
C ILE A 28 8.29 -13.99 -3.71
N LYS A 29 9.55 -14.10 -4.14
CA LYS A 29 10.57 -14.89 -3.44
C LYS A 29 11.35 -13.98 -2.51
N ILE A 30 11.46 -14.39 -1.25
CA ILE A 30 12.27 -13.72 -0.24
C ILE A 30 13.36 -14.71 0.19
N PRO A 31 14.66 -14.33 0.18
CA PRO A 31 15.19 -13.04 -0.28
C PRO A 31 15.09 -12.89 -1.81
N GLY A 32 14.91 -11.66 -2.28
CA GLY A 32 14.79 -11.36 -3.69
C GLY A 32 14.27 -9.95 -3.97
N PHE A 33 14.29 -9.56 -5.24
CA PHE A 33 13.71 -8.30 -5.70
C PHE A 33 12.27 -8.50 -6.16
N ALA A 34 11.43 -7.51 -5.87
CA ALA A 34 10.06 -7.42 -6.38
C ALA A 34 9.85 -6.06 -7.03
N SER A 35 9.14 -6.04 -8.14
CA SER A 35 8.70 -4.85 -8.84
C SER A 35 7.20 -4.67 -8.65
N PHE A 36 6.82 -3.42 -8.36
CA PHE A 36 5.44 -3.01 -8.16
C PHE A 36 5.08 -1.97 -9.22
N LYS A 37 3.93 -2.15 -9.87
CA LYS A 37 3.33 -1.15 -10.76
C LYS A 37 1.93 -0.82 -10.22
N LEU A 38 1.67 0.48 -10.10
CA LEU A 38 0.45 1.04 -9.57
C LEU A 38 -0.12 2.00 -10.61
N ASP A 39 -1.39 1.85 -10.95
CA ASP A 39 -2.13 2.82 -11.75
C ASP A 39 -3.13 3.51 -10.81
N VAL A 40 -2.92 4.80 -10.56
CA VAL A 40 -3.65 5.59 -9.56
C VAL A 40 -4.28 6.81 -10.24
N ASP A 41 -5.52 7.09 -9.88
CA ASP A 41 -6.29 8.25 -10.31
C ASP A 41 -6.45 9.19 -9.11
N VAL A 42 -6.17 10.48 -9.32
CA VAL A 42 -6.14 11.50 -8.27
C VAL A 42 -7.01 12.66 -8.73
N SER A 43 -8.08 12.94 -8.00
CA SER A 43 -9.08 13.96 -8.39
C SER A 43 -8.85 15.32 -7.74
N GLU A 44 -7.95 15.42 -6.77
CA GLU A 44 -7.63 16.65 -6.02
C GLU A 44 -6.13 16.75 -5.75
N ASP A 45 -5.64 17.97 -5.60
CA ASP A 45 -4.24 18.22 -5.28
C ASP A 45 -3.88 17.63 -3.91
N ILE A 46 -2.88 16.76 -3.91
CA ILE A 46 -2.36 16.14 -2.70
C ILE A 46 -1.24 17.04 -2.17
N VAL A 47 -1.58 17.87 -1.18
CA VAL A 47 -0.65 18.84 -0.57
C VAL A 47 -0.19 18.37 0.82
N HIS A 48 0.96 18.89 1.26
CA HIS A 48 1.48 18.62 2.59
C HIS A 48 0.54 19.18 3.69
N PRO A 49 0.52 18.56 4.89
CA PRO A 49 1.19 17.31 5.26
C PRO A 49 0.37 16.07 4.85
N LEU A 50 1.04 15.06 4.28
CA LEU A 50 0.37 13.83 3.84
C LEU A 50 0.82 12.60 4.64
N GLN A 51 0.03 12.28 5.67
CA GLN A 51 0.23 11.06 6.45
C GLN A 51 -0.27 9.83 5.68
N THR A 52 0.56 8.80 5.57
CA THR A 52 0.22 7.53 4.91
C THR A 52 0.47 6.37 5.86
N THR A 53 -0.54 5.51 6.07
CA THR A 53 -0.41 4.29 6.86
C THR A 53 -0.48 3.07 5.95
N PHE A 54 0.51 2.20 6.06
CA PHE A 54 0.51 0.89 5.42
C PHE A 54 0.17 -0.16 6.46
N ASP A 55 -0.79 -1.04 6.16
CA ASP A 55 -1.16 -2.18 6.98
C ASP A 55 -0.82 -3.49 6.28
N LEU A 56 0.32 -4.08 6.65
CA LEU A 56 0.78 -5.34 6.08
C LEU A 56 0.46 -6.50 7.03
N LYS A 57 -0.27 -7.50 6.53
CA LYS A 57 -0.65 -8.69 7.32
C LYS A 57 -0.16 -9.95 6.64
N GLY A 58 0.51 -10.81 7.42
CA GLY A 58 0.91 -12.15 7.01
C GLY A 58 -0.14 -13.17 7.44
N LYS A 59 -0.46 -14.14 6.58
CA LYS A 59 -1.29 -15.29 6.94
C LYS A 59 -0.41 -16.52 7.09
N ALA A 60 -0.37 -17.09 8.29
CA ALA A 60 0.37 -18.32 8.60
C ALA A 60 -0.46 -19.20 9.53
N LEU A 61 -0.48 -20.51 9.28
CA LEU A 61 -1.17 -21.49 10.14
C LEU A 61 -2.64 -21.14 10.47
N GLY A 62 -3.34 -20.51 9.52
CA GLY A 62 -4.74 -20.10 9.68
C GLY A 62 -4.97 -18.77 10.42
N ILE A 63 -3.94 -18.18 11.01
CA ILE A 63 -4.00 -16.89 11.72
C ILE A 63 -3.45 -15.79 10.82
N THR A 64 -4.06 -14.60 10.88
CA THR A 64 -3.59 -13.39 10.20
C THR A 64 -2.95 -12.48 11.24
N LEU A 65 -1.64 -12.26 11.14
CA LEU A 65 -0.88 -11.42 12.08
C LEU A 65 -0.38 -10.15 11.37
N PRO A 66 -0.47 -8.98 12.01
CA PRO A 66 0.16 -7.78 11.48
C PRO A 66 1.68 -7.95 11.51
N ILE A 67 2.32 -7.59 10.40
CA ILE A 67 3.78 -7.54 10.31
C ILE A 67 4.21 -6.22 10.91
N LYS A 68 5.02 -6.24 11.97
CA LYS A 68 5.49 -5.01 12.62
C LYS A 68 6.29 -4.15 11.65
N CYS A 69 6.23 -2.83 11.84
CA CYS A 69 7.12 -1.91 11.13
C CYS A 69 8.57 -2.14 11.57
N GLU A 70 9.44 -2.53 10.65
CA GLU A 70 10.87 -2.70 10.88
C GLU A 70 11.62 -2.10 9.70
N ASN A 71 12.49 -1.12 9.96
CA ASN A 71 13.27 -0.41 8.94
C ASN A 71 12.43 0.16 7.77
N GLY A 72 11.21 0.65 8.05
CA GLY A 72 10.30 1.17 7.02
C GLY A 72 9.62 0.08 6.18
N VAL A 73 9.55 -1.15 6.68
CA VAL A 73 8.84 -2.25 6.02
C VAL A 73 7.91 -2.92 7.03
N GLY A 74 6.64 -3.13 6.65
CA GLY A 74 5.61 -3.71 7.51
C GLY A 74 4.42 -2.78 7.70
N SER A 75 3.73 -2.90 8.84
CA SER A 75 2.66 -1.99 9.25
C SER A 75 3.21 -0.67 9.78
N CYS A 76 3.59 0.24 8.89
CA CYS A 76 4.24 1.51 9.19
C CYS A 76 3.33 2.71 8.92
N THR A 77 3.44 3.76 9.74
CA THR A 77 2.85 5.08 9.47
C THR A 77 3.96 6.06 9.09
N TYR A 78 3.82 6.68 7.93
CA TYR A 78 4.71 7.69 7.40
C TYR A 78 4.05 9.06 7.59
N PRO A 79 4.67 9.97 8.37
CA PRO A 79 4.02 11.21 8.78
C PRO A 79 3.84 12.20 7.64
N ASP A 80 4.82 12.33 6.75
CA ASP A 80 4.73 13.17 5.56
C ASP A 80 5.82 12.76 4.56
N TRP A 81 5.44 12.26 3.39
CA TRP A 81 6.39 11.93 2.34
C TRP A 81 6.54 13.04 1.30
N CYS A 82 5.73 14.11 1.37
CA CYS A 82 5.90 15.28 0.51
C CYS A 82 7.17 16.08 0.83
N VAL A 83 7.75 15.91 2.02
CA VAL A 83 9.03 16.54 2.42
C VAL A 83 10.24 15.95 1.66
N ALA A 84 10.06 14.82 0.97
CA ALA A 84 11.12 14.08 0.28
C ALA A 84 10.97 14.08 -1.26
N CYS A 85 10.17 14.99 -1.83
CA CYS A 85 10.01 15.15 -3.28
C CYS A 85 11.02 16.11 -3.91
#